data_AF-A0A0Q4Y1Q9-F1
#
_entry.id   AF-A0A0Q4Y1Q9-F1
#
_cell.length_a   1.000
_cell.length_b   1.000
_cell.length_c   1.000
_cell.angle_alpha   90.00
_cell.angle_beta   90.00
_cell.angle_gamma   90.00
#
_symmetry.space_group_name_H-M   'P 1'
#
loop_
_entity.id
_entity.type
_entity.pdbx_description
1 polymer ?
#
loop_
_entity_poly.entity_id
_entity_poly.type
_entity_poly.pdbx_seq_one_letter_code
_entity_poly.pdbx_strand_id
1 'polypeptide(L)'
;MLQKVVRSTVIDAPIARVWAVLRDFNSHDQWHDVVDQSRIEGGERSDQVGCVRSFALKDGNRIREQLLTLDDRLYKSTYCIVEATVPLQRYVATVTLKPVTDGDRTFWHWESTFATPPGMERELRDMVANGVYEAGFANLRRHLERGADLRGPGSAPMPTALALPTRRVVLQGYGDAAQLRTEDAEAPPPAPGEVRIRQRAIGLNFIDVYQRRGQLPAMLAPGGTPGMEAAGSVLDCGAGVHGFLPDERVAYLGPQPGAYAGVRNVPAPWLVRLPPAVDDEVAAALLLKGLTAEFLLHDLAPVRPGARWLVHAGAGALGSLLCRWASRLGAQVIATVSTEAKARIARAHGAAQVIVTPDYRFADAVQALGGADVIVDGLGRAAQAENLAALAPCGHWISLGQASGPLAPVEPDALVAKSATFSRPVVFAYVADPATLARRAARLWAALADGSVQPPTIERFTLAAAAQAHLRLESRERSGALVLIP
;
A
#
# COMPACT_ATOMS: atom_id res chain seq x y z
N MET A 1 4.74 38.56 -25.87
CA MET A 1 4.83 37.12 -26.21
C MET A 1 5.57 36.40 -25.09
N LEU A 2 5.32 35.11 -24.86
CA LEU A 2 6.10 34.34 -23.89
C LEU A 2 7.52 34.15 -24.43
N GLN A 3 8.51 34.55 -23.64
CA GLN A 3 9.91 34.24 -23.87
C GLN A 3 10.19 32.80 -23.44
N LYS A 4 11.06 32.10 -24.15
CA LYS A 4 11.60 30.80 -23.77
C LYS A 4 13.12 30.89 -23.68
N VAL A 5 13.69 30.48 -22.56
CA VAL A 5 15.13 30.36 -22.36
C VAL A 5 15.47 28.90 -22.11
N VAL A 6 16.49 28.41 -22.79
CA VAL A 6 17.04 27.07 -22.58
C VAL A 6 18.55 27.18 -22.54
N ARG A 7 19.16 26.56 -21.54
CA ARG A 7 20.61 26.35 -21.46
C ARG A 7 20.87 24.93 -20.98
N SER A 8 21.99 24.37 -21.41
CA SER A 8 22.44 23.06 -20.95
C SER A 8 23.95 22.99 -20.89
N THR A 9 24.46 22.10 -20.05
CA THR A 9 25.90 21.89 -19.90
C THR A 9 26.21 20.47 -19.46
N VAL A 10 27.48 20.08 -19.53
CA VAL A 10 28.01 18.92 -18.80
C VAL A 10 28.74 19.40 -17.56
N ILE A 11 28.49 18.74 -16.43
CA ILE A 11 29.16 18.90 -15.13
C ILE A 11 30.02 17.66 -14.91
N ASP A 12 31.30 17.86 -14.60
CA ASP A 12 32.28 16.79 -14.36
C ASP A 12 32.14 16.21 -12.94
N ALA A 13 30.96 15.67 -12.66
CA ALA A 13 30.63 14.95 -11.43
C ALA A 13 29.48 13.95 -11.66
N PRO A 14 29.40 12.87 -10.86
CA PRO A 14 28.31 11.89 -10.95
C PRO A 14 26.95 12.52 -10.66
N ILE A 15 25.91 12.02 -11.33
CA ILE A 15 24.55 12.60 -11.24
C ILE A 15 24.00 12.65 -9.81
N ALA A 16 24.30 11.64 -8.99
CA ALA A 16 23.88 11.62 -7.59
C ALA A 16 24.47 12.79 -6.79
N ARG A 17 25.73 13.17 -7.08
CA ARG A 17 26.43 14.27 -6.41
C ARG A 17 25.90 15.63 -6.84
N VAL A 18 25.72 15.82 -8.16
CA VAL A 18 25.13 17.06 -8.71
C VAL A 18 23.69 17.23 -8.22
N TRP A 19 22.92 16.15 -8.22
CA TRP A 19 21.54 16.16 -7.75
C TRP A 19 21.44 16.44 -6.26
N ALA A 20 22.31 15.91 -5.41
CA ALA A 20 22.29 16.18 -3.98
C ALA A 20 22.28 17.70 -3.67
N VAL A 21 23.02 18.50 -4.46
CA VAL A 21 23.03 19.96 -4.32
C VAL A 21 21.75 20.59 -4.87
N LEU A 22 21.34 20.24 -6.10
CA LEU A 22 20.21 20.88 -6.80
C LEU A 22 18.83 20.41 -6.30
N ARG A 23 18.77 19.26 -5.64
CA ARG A 23 17.56 18.67 -5.03
C ARG A 23 17.09 19.49 -3.84
N ASP A 24 18.02 20.02 -3.04
CA ASP A 24 17.68 20.96 -1.98
C ASP A 24 17.22 22.27 -2.62
N PHE A 25 15.90 22.46 -2.70
CA PHE A 25 15.33 23.66 -3.29
C PHE A 25 15.75 24.92 -2.53
N ASN A 26 16.31 24.87 -1.33
CA ASN A 26 16.78 26.06 -0.62
C ASN A 26 18.28 26.34 -0.80
N SER A 27 19.04 25.48 -1.47
CA SER A 27 20.51 25.52 -1.45
C SER A 27 21.17 26.66 -2.26
N HIS A 28 20.40 27.54 -2.90
CA HIS A 28 20.98 28.49 -3.87
C HIS A 28 22.00 29.46 -3.25
N ASP A 29 21.85 29.86 -2.00
CA ASP A 29 22.83 30.71 -1.30
C ASP A 29 24.17 29.98 -1.03
N GLN A 30 24.19 28.65 -1.10
CA GLN A 30 25.39 27.84 -0.86
C GLN A 30 26.27 27.68 -2.11
N TRP A 31 25.67 27.75 -3.30
CA TRP A 31 26.38 27.46 -4.55
C TRP A 31 26.17 28.47 -5.66
N HIS A 32 25.20 29.39 -5.56
CA HIS A 32 24.93 30.39 -6.58
C HIS A 32 25.30 31.80 -6.10
N ASP A 33 26.45 32.31 -6.56
CA ASP A 33 27.10 33.52 -6.01
C ASP A 33 26.26 34.80 -6.03
N VAL A 34 25.22 34.90 -6.86
CA VAL A 34 24.32 36.07 -6.90
C VAL A 34 23.28 36.08 -5.79
N VAL A 35 23.04 34.93 -5.14
CA VAL A 35 22.11 34.79 -4.02
C VAL A 35 22.85 35.08 -2.72
N ASP A 36 22.32 36.01 -1.94
CA ASP A 36 22.92 36.44 -0.66
C ASP A 36 22.44 35.56 0.50
N GLN A 37 21.13 35.37 0.60
CA GLN A 37 20.48 34.56 1.63
C GLN A 37 19.23 33.90 1.08
N SER A 38 18.98 32.66 1.51
CA SER A 38 17.80 31.90 1.11
C SER A 38 17.13 31.21 2.29
N ARG A 39 15.79 31.25 2.34
CA ARG A 39 15.02 30.50 3.33
C ARG A 39 13.74 29.91 2.73
N ILE A 40 13.32 28.78 3.28
CA ILE A 40 11.97 28.26 3.08
C ILE A 40 11.02 28.98 4.05
N GLU A 41 9.90 29.46 3.52
CA GLU A 41 8.82 30.06 4.31
C GLU A 41 8.04 28.99 5.09
N GLY A 42 7.38 29.39 6.18
CA GLY A 42 6.48 28.49 6.93
C GLY A 42 7.17 27.33 7.66
N GLY A 43 8.49 27.23 7.65
CA GLY A 43 9.23 26.12 8.27
C GLY A 43 9.07 24.79 7.52
N GLU A 44 8.68 24.85 6.25
CA GLU A 44 8.49 23.67 5.41
C GLU A 44 9.84 23.05 5.00
N ARG A 45 9.81 21.80 4.52
CA ARG A 45 11.03 21.18 3.96
C ARG A 45 11.34 21.77 2.59
N SER A 46 12.62 21.96 2.29
CA SER A 46 13.04 22.44 0.97
C SER A 46 12.74 21.43 -0.15
N ASP A 47 12.55 20.16 0.14
CA ASP A 47 12.17 19.16 -0.85
C ASP A 47 10.66 18.90 -0.95
N GLN A 48 9.85 19.66 -0.21
CA GLN A 48 8.39 19.54 -0.24
C GLN A 48 7.81 20.32 -1.43
N VAL A 49 7.18 19.62 -2.37
CA VAL A 49 6.39 20.27 -3.43
C VAL A 49 5.33 21.18 -2.82
N GLY A 50 5.23 22.40 -3.34
CA GLY A 50 4.38 23.47 -2.82
C GLY A 50 5.12 24.43 -1.90
N CYS A 51 6.32 24.09 -1.41
CA CYS A 51 7.04 24.99 -0.53
C CYS A 51 7.51 26.25 -1.24
N VAL A 52 7.56 27.35 -0.50
CA VAL A 52 7.98 28.65 -1.02
C VAL A 52 9.36 28.98 -0.46
N ARG A 53 10.32 29.15 -1.36
CA ARG A 53 11.61 29.75 -1.04
C ARG A 53 11.54 31.25 -1.26
N SER A 54 11.96 32.02 -0.27
CA SER A 54 12.23 33.46 -0.39
C SER A 54 13.73 33.70 -0.31
N PHE A 55 14.29 34.37 -1.31
CA PHE A 55 15.71 34.72 -1.32
C PHE A 55 15.96 36.16 -1.78
N ALA A 56 17.09 36.70 -1.34
CA ALA A 56 17.59 38.01 -1.74
C ALA A 56 18.79 37.84 -2.66
N LEU A 57 18.82 38.67 -3.71
CA LEU A 57 19.96 38.82 -4.59
C LEU A 57 20.89 39.91 -4.04
N LYS A 58 22.18 39.82 -4.36
CA LYS A 58 23.20 40.77 -3.90
C LYS A 58 23.02 42.20 -4.43
N ASP A 59 22.22 42.38 -5.49
CA ASP A 59 21.84 43.68 -6.05
C ASP A 59 20.63 44.32 -5.33
N GLY A 60 20.10 43.66 -4.29
CA GLY A 60 18.96 44.13 -3.51
C GLY A 60 17.60 43.61 -3.99
N ASN A 61 17.54 42.94 -5.15
CA ASN A 61 16.30 42.34 -5.64
C ASN A 61 15.87 41.15 -4.77
N ARG A 62 14.56 40.96 -4.63
CA ARG A 62 13.94 39.84 -3.91
C ARG A 62 13.11 38.99 -4.85
N ILE A 63 13.14 37.68 -4.62
CA ILE A 63 12.40 36.67 -5.37
C ILE A 63 11.80 35.66 -4.40
N ARG A 64 10.54 35.29 -4.63
CA ARG A 64 9.83 34.17 -4.02
C ARG A 64 9.49 33.17 -5.10
N GLU A 65 9.88 31.93 -4.88
CA GLU A 65 9.65 30.83 -5.80
C GLU A 65 8.93 29.69 -5.10
N GLN A 66 7.97 29.09 -5.79
CA GLN A 66 7.27 27.91 -5.33
C GLN A 66 7.75 26.67 -6.08
N LEU A 67 8.10 25.62 -5.35
CA LEU A 67 8.44 24.33 -5.93
C LEU A 67 7.16 23.67 -6.46
N LEU A 68 7.09 23.41 -7.76
CA LEU A 68 5.91 22.82 -8.41
C LEU A 68 6.02 21.29 -8.56
N THR A 69 7.22 20.77 -8.83
CA THR A 69 7.50 19.34 -8.91
C THR A 69 8.93 19.05 -8.49
N LEU A 70 9.17 17.91 -7.84
CA LEU A 70 10.49 17.36 -7.57
C LEU A 70 10.45 15.85 -7.80
N ASP A 71 11.28 15.35 -8.72
CA ASP A 71 11.34 13.96 -9.14
C ASP A 71 12.79 13.45 -9.07
N ASP A 72 13.10 12.73 -8.00
CA ASP A 72 14.41 12.12 -7.76
C ASP A 72 14.74 11.00 -8.75
N ARG A 73 13.75 10.39 -9.41
CA ARG A 73 13.97 9.28 -10.36
C ARG A 73 14.35 9.81 -11.73
N LEU A 74 13.74 10.91 -12.13
CA LEU A 74 14.04 11.61 -13.38
C LEU A 74 15.09 12.73 -13.20
N TYR A 75 15.57 12.94 -11.97
CA TYR A 75 16.48 14.02 -11.59
C TYR A 75 15.97 15.38 -12.11
N LYS A 76 14.70 15.66 -11.84
CA LYS A 76 13.97 16.77 -12.43
C LYS A 76 13.24 17.58 -11.37
N SER A 77 13.35 18.90 -11.43
CA SER A 77 12.53 19.81 -10.62
C SER A 77 11.92 20.91 -11.47
N THR A 78 10.74 21.38 -11.09
CA THR A 78 10.04 22.50 -11.73
C THR A 78 9.58 23.45 -10.65
N TYR A 79 9.71 24.75 -10.89
CA TYR A 79 9.30 25.78 -9.95
C TYR A 79 8.78 27.01 -10.71
N CYS A 80 8.04 27.88 -10.03
CA CYS A 80 7.60 29.15 -10.58
C CYS A 80 7.98 30.30 -9.65
N ILE A 81 8.06 31.51 -10.21
CA ILE A 81 8.16 32.73 -9.41
C ILE A 81 6.73 33.15 -9.04
N VAL A 82 6.47 33.27 -7.74
CA VAL A 82 5.19 33.76 -7.22
C VAL A 82 5.22 35.26 -6.93
N GLU A 83 6.40 35.80 -6.63
CA GLU A 83 6.61 37.22 -6.40
C GLU A 83 8.07 37.57 -6.70
N ALA A 84 8.31 38.66 -7.44
CA ALA A 84 9.66 39.15 -7.67
C ALA A 84 9.66 40.67 -7.89
N THR A 85 10.77 41.28 -7.49
CA THR A 85 11.11 42.68 -7.79
C THR A 85 11.56 42.88 -9.23
N VAL A 86 12.08 41.83 -9.87
CA VAL A 86 12.42 41.79 -11.29
C VAL A 86 11.13 41.55 -12.10
N PRO A 87 10.90 42.25 -13.23
CA PRO A 87 9.64 42.20 -13.97
C PRO A 87 9.47 40.93 -14.83
N LEU A 88 9.66 39.75 -14.22
CA LEU A 88 9.37 38.45 -14.82
C LEU A 88 7.96 38.02 -14.43
N GLN A 89 7.08 37.85 -15.42
CA GLN A 89 5.69 37.48 -15.19
C GLN A 89 5.42 36.04 -15.63
N ARG A 90 4.58 35.31 -14.92
CA ARG A 90 4.19 33.92 -15.27
C ARG A 90 5.40 33.01 -15.50
N TYR A 91 6.47 33.23 -14.74
CA TYR A 91 7.72 32.52 -14.90
C TYR A 91 7.60 31.10 -14.36
N VAL A 92 7.96 30.12 -15.19
CA VAL A 92 8.08 28.71 -14.82
C VAL A 92 9.41 28.21 -15.35
N ALA A 93 10.16 27.50 -14.52
CA ALA A 93 11.44 26.90 -14.91
C ALA A 93 11.52 25.44 -14.48
N THR A 94 12.26 24.67 -15.28
CA THR A 94 12.50 23.24 -15.08
C THR A 94 13.99 22.95 -15.19
N VAL A 95 14.52 22.29 -14.17
CA VAL A 95 15.86 21.66 -14.17
C VAL A 95 15.68 20.18 -14.45
N THR A 96 16.51 19.60 -15.32
CA THR A 96 16.54 18.17 -15.60
C THR A 96 17.99 17.73 -15.72
N LEU A 97 18.39 16.69 -14.98
CA LEU A 97 19.69 16.07 -15.09
C LEU A 97 19.58 14.73 -15.81
N LYS A 98 20.61 14.37 -16.57
CA LYS A 98 20.77 13.04 -17.16
C LYS A 98 22.19 12.54 -16.97
N PRO A 99 22.40 11.24 -16.70
CA PRO A 99 23.74 10.70 -16.62
C PRO A 99 24.40 10.71 -18.00
N VAL A 100 25.64 11.16 -18.06
CA VAL A 100 26.54 10.96 -19.19
C VAL A 100 27.42 9.78 -18.84
N THR A 101 27.04 8.60 -19.34
CA THR A 101 27.64 7.31 -18.96
C THR A 101 29.07 7.16 -19.44
N ASP A 102 29.46 7.88 -20.50
CA ASP A 102 30.85 8.01 -20.92
C ASP A 102 31.56 9.09 -20.08
N GLY A 103 32.17 8.65 -18.97
CA GLY A 103 32.98 9.48 -18.08
C GLY A 103 32.38 9.82 -16.71
N ASP A 104 31.26 9.21 -16.31
CA ASP A 104 30.57 9.45 -15.01
C ASP A 104 30.27 10.93 -14.74
N ARG A 105 29.72 11.60 -15.75
CA ARG A 105 29.40 13.03 -15.74
C ARG A 105 27.89 13.25 -15.73
N THR A 106 27.48 14.49 -15.54
CA THR A 106 26.06 14.87 -15.53
C THR A 106 25.74 15.87 -16.61
N PHE A 107 24.78 15.57 -17.48
CA PHE A 107 24.17 16.53 -18.37
C PHE A 107 23.08 17.29 -17.62
N TRP A 108 23.24 18.61 -17.47
CA TRP A 108 22.25 19.49 -16.85
C TRP A 108 21.55 20.31 -17.93
N HIS A 109 20.23 20.15 -18.03
CA HIS A 109 19.32 20.95 -18.85
C HIS A 109 18.48 21.86 -17.96
N TRP A 110 18.44 23.15 -18.26
CA TRP A 110 17.63 24.14 -17.54
C TRP A 110 16.84 24.98 -18.54
N GLU A 111 15.53 24.97 -18.41
CA GLU A 111 14.64 25.74 -19.28
C GLU A 111 13.61 26.55 -18.49
N SER A 112 13.18 27.67 -19.06
CA SER A 112 12.05 28.46 -18.55
C SER A 112 11.20 29.07 -19.64
N THR A 113 9.99 29.42 -19.25
CA THR A 113 9.08 30.27 -20.01
C THR A 113 8.54 31.39 -19.12
N PHE A 114 8.47 32.61 -19.65
CA PHE A 114 7.97 33.77 -18.91
C PHE A 114 7.49 34.88 -19.85
N ALA A 115 6.64 35.78 -19.34
CA ALA A 115 6.25 37.01 -20.00
C ALA A 115 7.10 38.19 -19.47
N THR A 116 7.28 39.19 -20.32
CA THR A 116 8.03 40.42 -20.04
C THR A 116 7.17 41.65 -20.36
N PRO A 117 7.46 42.81 -19.75
CA PRO A 117 6.99 44.08 -20.26
C PRO A 117 7.45 44.30 -21.72
N PRO A 118 6.63 44.97 -22.55
CA PRO A 118 7.02 45.31 -23.91
C PRO A 118 8.33 46.12 -23.94
N GLY A 119 9.27 45.74 -24.79
CA GLY A 119 10.56 46.41 -24.96
C GLY A 119 11.69 45.88 -24.07
N MET A 120 11.39 45.00 -23.11
CA MET A 120 12.38 44.38 -22.22
C MET A 120 12.71 42.92 -22.58
N GLU A 121 12.18 42.40 -23.68
CA GLU A 121 12.28 40.98 -24.05
C GLU A 121 13.74 40.51 -24.13
N ARG A 122 14.60 41.26 -24.84
CA ARG A 122 16.00 40.89 -25.04
C ARG A 122 16.79 40.96 -23.73
N GLU A 123 16.65 42.06 -23.01
CA GLU A 123 17.35 42.30 -21.75
C GLU A 123 17.03 41.22 -20.71
N LEU A 124 15.74 40.94 -20.48
CA LEU A 124 15.33 39.94 -19.48
C LEU A 124 15.67 38.52 -19.91
N ARG A 125 15.64 38.23 -21.22
CA ARG A 125 16.10 36.95 -21.77
C ARG A 125 17.60 36.75 -21.56
N ASP A 126 18.41 37.76 -21.82
CA ASP A 126 19.87 37.71 -21.63
C ASP A 126 20.23 37.63 -20.14
N MET A 127 19.48 38.32 -19.28
CA MET A 127 19.62 38.24 -17.82
C MET A 127 19.32 36.83 -17.29
N VAL A 128 18.22 36.19 -17.69
CA VAL A 128 17.91 34.81 -17.27
C VAL A 128 18.94 33.82 -17.86
N ALA A 129 19.26 33.95 -19.14
CA ALA A 129 20.14 33.00 -19.81
C ALA A 129 21.58 33.05 -19.28
N ASN A 130 22.14 34.25 -19.13
CA ASN A 130 23.56 34.42 -18.82
C ASN A 130 23.76 34.68 -17.31
N GLY A 131 22.96 35.59 -16.75
CA GLY A 131 23.07 36.02 -15.34
C GLY A 131 22.56 34.99 -14.33
N VAL A 132 21.66 34.09 -14.76
CA VAL A 132 21.14 33.01 -13.90
C VAL A 132 21.65 31.65 -14.37
N TYR A 133 21.38 31.23 -15.61
CA TYR A 133 21.65 29.82 -15.96
C TYR A 133 23.14 29.53 -16.19
N GLU A 134 23.82 30.28 -17.05
CA GLU A 134 25.25 30.08 -17.30
C GLU A 134 26.10 30.38 -16.06
N ALA A 135 25.76 31.44 -15.32
CA ALA A 135 26.35 31.71 -14.01
C ALA A 135 26.15 30.55 -13.04
N GLY A 136 24.92 30.02 -12.92
CA GLY A 136 24.60 28.88 -12.07
C GLY A 136 25.40 27.63 -12.41
N PHE A 137 25.58 27.34 -13.70
CA PHE A 137 26.45 26.24 -14.17
C PHE A 137 27.89 26.42 -13.71
N ALA A 138 28.46 27.62 -13.89
CA ALA A 138 29.83 27.92 -13.48
C ALA A 138 30.00 27.87 -11.95
N ASN A 139 29.03 28.38 -11.20
CA ASN A 139 29.11 28.43 -9.74
C ASN A 139 28.99 27.02 -9.13
N LEU A 140 28.08 26.18 -9.64
CA LEU A 140 27.94 24.79 -9.18
C LEU A 140 29.22 23.98 -9.45
N ARG A 141 29.87 24.16 -10.60
CA ARG A 141 31.19 23.53 -10.85
C ARG A 141 32.19 23.89 -9.77
N ARG A 142 32.36 25.18 -9.49
CA ARG A 142 33.28 25.65 -8.44
C ARG A 142 32.91 25.11 -7.06
N HIS A 143 31.62 25.02 -6.74
CA HIS A 143 31.13 24.47 -5.47
C HIS A 143 31.56 23.00 -5.31
N LEU A 144 31.39 22.19 -6.37
CA LEU A 144 31.79 20.78 -6.40
C LEU A 144 33.31 20.59 -6.43
N GLU A 145 34.06 21.40 -7.20
CA GLU A 145 35.53 21.33 -7.27
C GLU A 145 36.19 21.60 -5.91
N ARG A 146 35.60 22.50 -5.12
CA ARG A 146 36.09 22.84 -3.77
C ARG A 146 35.78 21.77 -2.72
N GLY A 147 35.01 20.74 -3.08
CA GLY A 147 34.49 19.75 -2.14
C GLY A 147 33.62 20.40 -1.04
N ALA A 148 33.01 21.56 -1.32
CA ALA A 148 32.17 22.26 -0.35
C ALA A 148 30.87 21.49 -0.09
N ASP A 149 30.42 20.70 -1.06
CA ASP A 149 29.35 19.71 -0.94
C ASP A 149 29.73 18.50 -0.06
N LEU A 150 31.04 18.24 0.10
CA LEU A 150 31.59 17.15 0.93
C LEU A 150 31.95 17.62 2.35
N ARG A 151 32.12 18.94 2.55
CA ARG A 151 32.11 19.54 3.88
C ARG A 151 30.66 19.57 4.31
N GLY A 152 30.24 18.49 4.97
CA GLY A 152 28.85 18.29 5.33
C GLY A 152 28.26 19.60 5.89
N PRO A 153 27.05 19.99 5.48
CA PRO A 153 26.23 20.77 6.39
C PRO A 153 26.28 19.95 7.68
N GLY A 154 26.85 20.52 8.76
CA GLY A 154 26.83 19.86 10.06
C GLY A 154 25.43 19.35 10.21
N SER A 155 25.27 18.02 10.27
CA SER A 155 24.00 17.38 9.96
C SER A 155 22.97 18.02 10.86
N ALA A 156 22.21 18.96 10.30
CA ALA A 156 21.04 19.45 10.97
C ALA A 156 20.24 18.17 11.19
N PRO A 157 19.89 17.81 12.43
CA PRO A 157 19.08 16.64 12.65
C PRO A 157 17.91 16.73 11.67
N MET A 158 17.67 15.64 10.93
CA MET A 158 16.37 15.44 10.27
C MET A 158 15.32 16.00 11.24
N PRO A 159 14.48 16.97 10.86
CA PRO A 159 13.47 17.46 11.78
C PRO A 159 12.75 16.23 12.27
N THR A 160 12.80 16.00 13.58
CA THR A 160 12.13 14.90 14.24
C THR A 160 10.69 14.98 13.76
N ALA A 161 10.28 14.08 12.85
CA ALA A 161 8.89 14.09 12.42
C ALA A 161 8.08 13.95 13.70
N LEU A 162 7.24 14.95 13.99
CA LEU A 162 6.58 14.96 15.29
C LEU A 162 5.68 13.74 15.37
N ALA A 163 5.57 13.21 16.59
CA ALA A 163 4.55 12.22 16.89
C ALA A 163 3.19 12.79 16.46
N LEU A 164 2.41 12.01 15.70
CA LEU A 164 1.08 12.44 15.25
C LEU A 164 0.02 11.87 16.19
N PRO A 165 -0.92 12.68 16.69
CA PRO A 165 -2.04 12.17 17.45
C PRO A 165 -2.85 11.22 16.56
N THR A 166 -3.26 10.10 17.12
CA THR A 166 -4.09 9.09 16.45
C THR A 166 -4.99 8.42 17.48
N ARG A 167 -6.06 7.80 17.01
CA ARG A 167 -6.78 6.82 17.83
C ARG A 167 -6.37 5.42 17.42
N ARG A 168 -6.38 4.50 18.37
CA ARG A 168 -6.19 3.07 18.12
C ARG A 168 -7.14 2.25 18.97
N VAL A 169 -7.42 1.02 18.53
CA VAL A 169 -8.11 0.03 19.34
C VAL A 169 -7.07 -0.82 20.06
N VAL A 170 -7.27 -1.05 21.34
CA VAL A 170 -6.45 -1.93 22.18
C VAL A 170 -7.30 -3.09 22.68
N LEU A 171 -6.71 -4.27 22.65
CA LEU A 171 -7.24 -5.46 23.29
C LEU A 171 -6.95 -5.40 24.80
N GLN A 172 -7.94 -5.17 25.64
CA GLN A 172 -7.74 -5.06 27.11
C GLN A 172 -7.48 -6.41 27.78
N GLY A 173 -8.03 -7.49 27.22
CA GLY A 173 -7.96 -8.85 27.72
C GLY A 173 -8.50 -9.81 26.66
N TYR A 174 -8.34 -11.12 26.86
CA TYR A 174 -8.96 -12.08 25.94
C TYR A 174 -10.43 -12.28 26.26
N GLY A 175 -11.27 -12.40 25.23
CA GLY A 175 -12.68 -12.75 25.42
C GLY A 175 -13.62 -12.24 24.34
N ASP A 176 -14.76 -11.73 24.78
CA ASP A 176 -15.80 -11.17 23.94
C ASP A 176 -15.38 -9.84 23.29
N ALA A 177 -16.28 -9.27 22.48
CA ALA A 177 -16.02 -8.03 21.76
C ALA A 177 -15.81 -6.82 22.69
N ALA A 178 -16.27 -6.85 23.95
CA ALA A 178 -16.13 -5.73 24.88
C ALA A 178 -14.67 -5.49 25.34
N GLN A 179 -13.78 -6.44 25.04
CA GLN A 179 -12.34 -6.30 25.27
C GLN A 179 -11.66 -5.35 24.28
N LEU A 180 -12.34 -4.94 23.19
CA LEU A 180 -11.82 -3.97 22.24
C LEU A 180 -12.19 -2.56 22.67
N ARG A 181 -11.20 -1.76 23.07
CA ARG A 181 -11.42 -0.37 23.48
C ARG A 181 -10.60 0.59 22.64
N THR A 182 -11.21 1.71 22.27
CA THR A 182 -10.50 2.78 21.59
C THR A 182 -9.84 3.68 22.62
N GLU A 183 -8.61 4.09 22.35
CA GLU A 183 -7.87 5.06 23.14
C GLU A 183 -7.16 6.05 22.20
N ASP A 184 -6.88 7.24 22.73
CA ASP A 184 -5.96 8.17 22.11
C ASP A 184 -4.53 7.65 22.26
N ALA A 185 -3.73 7.84 21.22
CA ALA A 185 -2.35 7.40 21.12
C ALA A 185 -1.56 8.36 20.23
N GLU A 186 -0.27 8.11 20.11
CA GLU A 186 0.60 8.85 19.22
C GLU A 186 1.32 7.89 18.27
N ALA A 187 1.34 8.22 16.99
CA ALA A 187 2.14 7.54 15.98
C ALA A 187 3.51 8.23 15.93
N PRO A 188 4.60 7.58 16.39
CA PRO A 188 5.92 8.19 16.37
C PRO A 188 6.37 8.46 14.92
N PRO A 189 7.38 9.32 14.71
CA PRO A 189 8.08 9.38 13.43
C PRO A 189 8.47 7.98 12.92
N PRO A 190 8.43 7.72 11.60
CA PRO A 190 8.86 6.45 11.03
C PRO A 190 10.35 6.20 11.30
N ALA A 191 10.69 5.01 11.79
CA ALA A 191 12.07 4.59 11.95
C ALA A 191 12.74 4.34 10.57
N PRO A 192 14.07 4.18 10.49
CA PRO A 192 14.72 3.79 9.25
C PRO A 192 14.08 2.54 8.63
N GLY A 193 13.78 2.60 7.33
CA GLY A 193 13.08 1.52 6.63
C GLY A 193 11.55 1.48 6.80
N GLU A 194 10.96 2.40 7.57
CA GLU A 194 9.51 2.48 7.78
C GLU A 194 8.84 3.62 7.00
N VAL A 195 7.54 3.46 6.77
CA VAL A 195 6.66 4.48 6.21
C VAL A 195 5.52 4.70 7.18
N ARG A 196 5.22 5.96 7.47
CA ARG A 196 4.04 6.33 8.26
C ARG A 196 2.85 6.52 7.33
N ILE A 197 1.74 5.89 7.67
CA ILE A 197 0.55 5.83 6.83
C ILE A 197 -0.64 6.37 7.61
N ARG A 198 -1.41 7.26 6.98
CA ARG A 198 -2.77 7.58 7.41
C ARG A 198 -3.70 6.56 6.79
N GLN A 199 -4.26 5.72 7.64
CA GLN A 199 -5.18 4.70 7.20
C GLN A 199 -6.50 5.35 6.81
N ARG A 200 -7.09 4.86 5.72
CA ARG A 200 -8.39 5.34 5.21
C ARG A 200 -9.46 4.26 5.35
N ALA A 201 -9.03 3.00 5.25
CA ALA A 201 -9.87 1.85 5.52
C ALA A 201 -9.04 0.70 6.11
N ILE A 202 -9.61 -0.02 7.05
CA ILE A 202 -8.96 -1.11 7.77
C ILE A 202 -9.79 -2.37 7.56
N GLY A 203 -9.16 -3.44 7.08
CA GLY A 203 -9.88 -4.69 6.83
C GLY A 203 -10.14 -5.44 8.12
N LEU A 204 -11.39 -5.89 8.30
CA LEU A 204 -11.78 -6.76 9.40
C LEU A 204 -11.84 -8.22 8.93
N ASN A 205 -11.10 -9.08 9.63
CA ASN A 205 -10.93 -10.49 9.30
C ASN A 205 -11.25 -11.41 10.48
N PHE A 206 -11.59 -12.67 10.20
CA PHE A 206 -11.91 -13.63 11.27
C PHE A 206 -10.69 -13.99 12.13
N ILE A 207 -9.47 -13.80 11.60
CA ILE A 207 -8.23 -13.91 12.38
C ILE A 207 -8.17 -12.89 13.52
N ASP A 208 -8.76 -11.70 13.35
CA ASP A 208 -8.83 -10.66 14.38
C ASP A 208 -9.70 -11.14 15.56
N VAL A 209 -10.74 -11.94 15.28
CA VAL A 209 -11.58 -12.58 16.32
C VAL A 209 -10.81 -13.67 17.04
N TYR A 210 -9.99 -14.47 16.32
CA TYR A 210 -9.13 -15.48 16.94
C TYR A 210 -8.08 -14.85 17.86
N GLN A 211 -7.48 -13.74 17.46
CA GLN A 211 -6.58 -12.94 18.29
C GLN A 211 -7.29 -12.43 19.54
N ARG A 212 -8.45 -11.76 19.38
CA ARG A 212 -9.24 -11.22 20.51
C ARG A 212 -9.66 -12.30 21.52
N ARG A 213 -10.01 -13.49 21.04
CA ARG A 213 -10.41 -14.63 21.89
C ARG A 213 -9.23 -15.37 22.53
N GLY A 214 -7.98 -14.96 22.27
CA GLY A 214 -6.79 -15.59 22.84
C GLY A 214 -6.41 -16.93 22.20
N GLN A 215 -6.90 -17.21 20.99
CA GLN A 215 -6.55 -18.43 20.26
C GLN A 215 -5.19 -18.35 19.56
N LEU A 216 -4.66 -17.12 19.41
CA LEU A 216 -3.36 -16.82 18.80
C LEU A 216 -2.52 -15.92 19.73
N PRO A 217 -2.22 -16.37 20.97
CA PRO A 217 -1.60 -15.50 21.98
C PRO A 217 -0.17 -15.08 21.64
N ALA A 218 0.53 -15.85 20.79
CA ALA A 218 1.85 -15.48 20.27
C ALA A 218 1.80 -14.37 19.21
N MET A 219 0.63 -14.10 18.63
CA MET A 219 0.43 -13.07 17.61
C MET A 219 -0.07 -11.75 18.21
N LEU A 220 -0.97 -11.81 19.20
CA LEU A 220 -1.49 -10.63 19.88
C LEU A 220 -1.75 -10.94 21.35
N ALA A 221 -1.08 -10.19 22.23
CA ALA A 221 -1.33 -10.18 23.66
C ALA A 221 -2.23 -9.00 24.08
N PRO A 222 -2.90 -9.07 25.24
CA PRO A 222 -3.56 -7.91 25.83
C PRO A 222 -2.61 -6.71 25.96
N GLY A 223 -3.12 -5.51 25.75
CA GLY A 223 -2.36 -4.27 25.55
C GLY A 223 -1.97 -4.00 24.10
N GLY A 224 -2.06 -4.99 23.20
CA GLY A 224 -1.75 -4.83 21.78
C GLY A 224 -2.91 -4.27 20.94
N THR A 225 -2.57 -3.74 19.77
CA THR A 225 -3.53 -3.26 18.76
C THR A 225 -3.83 -4.36 17.73
N PRO A 226 -5.10 -4.76 17.53
CA PRO A 226 -5.46 -5.79 16.54
C PRO A 226 -5.34 -5.34 15.08
N GLY A 227 -5.59 -6.28 14.16
CA GLY A 227 -5.84 -6.03 12.74
C GLY A 227 -4.63 -6.26 11.84
N MET A 228 -4.87 -6.94 10.71
CA MET A 228 -3.81 -7.49 9.84
C MET A 228 -3.66 -6.78 8.50
N GLU A 229 -4.67 -6.03 8.06
CA GLU A 229 -4.68 -5.37 6.75
C GLU A 229 -5.30 -3.99 6.83
N ALA A 230 -4.80 -3.06 6.02
CA ALA A 230 -5.41 -1.76 5.80
C ALA A 230 -4.94 -1.16 4.47
N ALA A 231 -5.64 -0.12 4.04
CA ALA A 231 -5.25 0.76 2.95
C ALA A 231 -5.34 2.21 3.40
N GLY A 232 -4.48 3.04 2.83
CA GLY A 232 -4.36 4.44 3.20
C GLY A 232 -3.40 5.20 2.32
N SER A 233 -2.97 6.35 2.80
CA SER A 233 -2.01 7.20 2.11
C SER A 233 -0.74 7.40 2.93
N VAL A 234 0.40 7.40 2.25
CA VAL A 234 1.70 7.70 2.84
C VAL A 234 1.69 9.13 3.39
N LEU A 235 2.23 9.32 4.60
CA LEU A 235 2.45 10.65 5.18
C LEU A 235 3.90 11.08 5.03
N ASP A 236 4.79 10.25 5.55
CA ASP A 236 6.24 10.44 5.47
C ASP A 236 6.96 9.10 5.59
N CYS A 237 8.25 9.13 5.30
CA CYS A 237 9.12 7.98 5.23
C CYS A 237 10.32 8.18 6.16
N GLY A 238 10.76 7.11 6.81
CA GLY A 238 11.99 7.09 7.57
C GLY A 238 13.22 6.98 6.66
N ALA A 239 14.40 7.12 7.26
CA ALA A 239 15.66 7.06 6.53
C ALA A 239 15.82 5.75 5.73
N GLY A 240 16.40 5.82 4.54
CA GLY A 240 16.66 4.66 3.67
C GLY A 240 15.43 4.12 2.94
N VAL A 241 14.26 4.73 3.09
CA VAL A 241 13.08 4.41 2.27
C VAL A 241 13.08 5.28 1.02
N HIS A 242 13.01 4.63 -0.14
CA HIS A 242 12.93 5.28 -1.44
C HIS A 242 11.68 4.84 -2.19
N GLY A 243 11.16 5.72 -3.03
CA GLY A 243 10.10 5.40 -4.00
C GLY A 243 8.67 5.57 -3.51
N PHE A 244 8.41 5.81 -2.22
CA PHE A 244 7.09 6.23 -1.73
C PHE A 244 7.01 7.75 -1.60
N LEU A 245 5.93 8.34 -2.10
CA LEU A 245 5.68 9.78 -2.01
C LEU A 245 4.54 10.06 -1.01
N PRO A 246 4.53 11.21 -0.32
CA PRO A 246 3.36 11.66 0.44
C PRO A 246 2.09 11.61 -0.43
N ASP A 247 0.98 11.26 0.21
CA ASP A 247 -0.34 11.03 -0.38
C ASP A 247 -0.45 9.85 -1.37
N GLU A 248 0.64 9.14 -1.65
CA GLU A 248 0.59 7.91 -2.44
C GLU A 248 -0.27 6.85 -1.74
N ARG A 249 -1.18 6.24 -2.50
CA ARG A 249 -2.10 5.22 -1.98
C ARG A 249 -1.43 3.86 -1.89
N VAL A 250 -1.39 3.32 -0.68
CA VAL A 250 -0.75 2.06 -0.34
C VAL A 250 -1.68 1.17 0.49
N ALA A 251 -1.53 -0.13 0.34
CA ALA A 251 -2.13 -1.13 1.21
C ALA A 251 -1.04 -2.05 1.75
N TYR A 252 -1.34 -2.76 2.83
CA TYR A 252 -0.45 -3.77 3.36
C TYR A 252 -1.24 -4.92 3.98
N LEU A 253 -0.57 -6.07 4.01
CA LEU A 253 -0.93 -7.25 4.78
C LEU A 253 0.32 -7.61 5.56
N GLY A 254 0.28 -7.53 6.89
CA GLY A 254 1.46 -7.79 7.72
C GLY A 254 1.23 -8.99 8.63
N PRO A 255 2.25 -9.82 8.90
CA PRO A 255 2.13 -10.88 9.90
C PRO A 255 2.02 -10.33 11.32
N GLN A 256 2.38 -9.07 11.54
CA GLN A 256 2.24 -8.37 12.82
C GLN A 256 0.93 -7.57 12.85
N PRO A 257 0.09 -7.75 13.88
CA PRO A 257 -1.12 -6.96 14.04
C PRO A 257 -0.80 -5.48 14.33
N GLY A 258 -1.80 -4.62 14.20
CA GLY A 258 -1.69 -3.19 14.50
C GLY A 258 -2.51 -2.29 13.59
N ALA A 259 -3.30 -2.87 12.68
CA ALA A 259 -4.05 -2.11 11.70
C ALA A 259 -5.23 -1.36 12.31
N TYR A 260 -5.67 -1.61 13.54
CA TYR A 260 -6.78 -0.88 14.14
C TYR A 260 -6.31 0.46 14.72
N ALA A 261 -5.80 1.34 13.86
CA ALA A 261 -5.31 2.67 14.20
C ALA A 261 -5.57 3.69 13.07
N GLY A 262 -5.68 4.97 13.39
CA GLY A 262 -5.79 6.03 12.37
C GLY A 262 -4.49 6.29 11.62
N VAL A 263 -3.36 6.30 12.33
CA VAL A 263 -2.01 6.48 11.79
C VAL A 263 -1.10 5.42 12.39
N ARG A 264 -0.23 4.81 11.57
CA ARG A 264 0.81 3.89 12.04
C ARG A 264 2.04 3.88 11.14
N ASN A 265 3.14 3.38 11.67
CA ASN A 265 4.32 3.04 10.88
C ASN A 265 4.22 1.58 10.40
N VAL A 266 4.69 1.35 9.17
CA VAL A 266 4.76 0.03 8.52
C VAL A 266 6.12 -0.07 7.81
N PRO A 267 6.82 -1.21 7.89
CA PRO A 267 8.08 -1.34 7.17
C PRO A 267 7.84 -1.29 5.65
N ALA A 268 8.60 -0.45 4.96
CA ALA A 268 8.37 -0.10 3.55
C ALA A 268 8.24 -1.29 2.59
N PRO A 269 9.03 -2.39 2.72
CA PRO A 269 8.92 -3.54 1.82
C PRO A 269 7.55 -4.25 1.86
N TRP A 270 6.78 -4.07 2.93
CA TRP A 270 5.47 -4.71 3.10
C TRP A 270 4.31 -3.91 2.50
N LEU A 271 4.61 -2.75 1.91
CA LEU A 271 3.63 -1.93 1.23
C LEU A 271 3.46 -2.34 -0.22
N VAL A 272 2.21 -2.46 -0.64
CA VAL A 272 1.81 -2.63 -2.03
C VAL A 272 1.09 -1.36 -2.49
N ARG A 273 1.46 -0.85 -3.67
CA ARG A 273 0.82 0.33 -4.26
C ARG A 273 -0.57 -0.03 -4.75
N LEU A 274 -1.54 0.87 -4.54
CA LEU A 274 -2.85 0.73 -5.15
C LEU A 274 -2.83 1.28 -6.58
N PRO A 275 -3.34 0.53 -7.57
CA PRO A 275 -3.64 1.09 -8.87
C PRO A 275 -4.68 2.22 -8.76
N PRO A 276 -4.67 3.22 -9.66
CA PRO A 276 -5.61 4.33 -9.63
C PRO A 276 -7.09 3.92 -9.55
N ALA A 277 -7.46 2.81 -10.19
CA ALA A 277 -8.82 2.30 -10.27
C ALA A 277 -9.30 1.53 -9.02
N VAL A 278 -8.44 1.26 -8.04
CA VAL A 278 -8.80 0.51 -6.84
C VAL A 278 -9.06 1.48 -5.69
N ASP A 279 -10.27 1.43 -5.14
CA ASP A 279 -10.64 2.23 -3.98
C ASP A 279 -9.96 1.71 -2.70
N ASP A 280 -9.67 2.61 -1.77
CA ASP A 280 -8.97 2.28 -0.52
C ASP A 280 -9.75 1.25 0.30
N GLU A 281 -11.07 1.40 0.40
CA GLU A 281 -11.93 0.42 1.09
C GLU A 281 -11.95 -0.94 0.40
N VAL A 282 -11.93 -0.97 -0.93
CA VAL A 282 -11.89 -2.22 -1.71
C VAL A 282 -10.56 -2.93 -1.46
N ALA A 283 -9.44 -2.21 -1.48
CA ALA A 283 -8.13 -2.78 -1.17
C ALA A 283 -8.07 -3.31 0.27
N ALA A 284 -8.53 -2.53 1.25
CA ALA A 284 -8.59 -2.95 2.65
C ALA A 284 -9.54 -4.13 2.88
N ALA A 285 -10.61 -4.26 2.10
CA ALA A 285 -11.52 -5.38 2.18
C ALA A 285 -10.97 -6.64 1.49
N LEU A 286 -10.12 -6.50 0.48
CA LEU A 286 -9.69 -7.59 -0.39
C LEU A 286 -8.31 -8.15 -0.09
N LEU A 287 -7.32 -7.36 0.31
CA LEU A 287 -5.91 -7.78 0.18
C LEU A 287 -5.60 -9.13 0.83
N LEU A 288 -5.91 -9.34 2.11
CA LEU A 288 -5.72 -10.60 2.84
C LEU A 288 -6.45 -11.76 2.18
N LYS A 289 -7.71 -11.54 1.82
CA LYS A 289 -8.64 -12.57 1.34
C LYS A 289 -8.34 -12.95 -0.11
N GLY A 290 -8.02 -11.95 -0.92
CA GLY A 290 -7.59 -12.07 -2.31
C GLY A 290 -6.26 -12.76 -2.43
N LEU A 291 -5.28 -12.41 -1.59
CA LEU A 291 -3.99 -13.12 -1.53
C LEU A 291 -4.16 -14.55 -1.03
N THR A 292 -5.09 -14.78 -0.09
CA THR A 292 -5.45 -16.14 0.33
C THR A 292 -6.03 -16.94 -0.83
N ALA A 293 -6.98 -16.39 -1.59
CA ALA A 293 -7.51 -17.05 -2.77
C ALA A 293 -6.44 -17.27 -3.85
N GLU A 294 -5.57 -16.30 -4.10
CA GLU A 294 -4.54 -16.36 -5.13
C GLU A 294 -3.56 -17.52 -4.87
N PHE A 295 -3.00 -17.63 -3.66
CA PHE A 295 -2.05 -18.73 -3.40
C PHE A 295 -2.74 -20.10 -3.38
N LEU A 296 -4.01 -20.18 -2.95
CA LEU A 296 -4.77 -21.43 -3.01
C LEU A 296 -4.95 -21.92 -4.43
N LEU A 297 -5.40 -21.02 -5.32
CA LEU A 297 -5.79 -21.36 -6.69
C LEU A 297 -4.61 -21.54 -7.63
N HIS A 298 -3.45 -20.95 -7.33
CA HIS A 298 -2.29 -20.96 -8.21
C HIS A 298 -1.14 -21.83 -7.71
N ASP A 299 -0.99 -22.04 -6.38
CA ASP A 299 0.18 -22.72 -5.83
C ASP A 299 -0.18 -23.96 -5.01
N LEU A 300 -1.05 -23.83 -3.99
CA LEU A 300 -1.32 -24.94 -3.07
C LEU A 300 -2.21 -26.01 -3.72
N ALA A 301 -3.24 -25.59 -4.43
CA ALA A 301 -4.09 -26.45 -5.24
C ALA A 301 -4.31 -25.78 -6.60
N PRO A 302 -3.33 -25.83 -7.52
CA PRO A 302 -3.45 -25.20 -8.83
C PRO A 302 -4.72 -25.68 -9.54
N VAL A 303 -5.59 -24.73 -9.91
CA VAL A 303 -6.87 -25.06 -10.53
C VAL A 303 -6.66 -25.79 -11.85
N ARG A 304 -7.30 -26.95 -11.97
CA ARG A 304 -7.40 -27.71 -13.23
C ARG A 304 -8.81 -27.55 -13.80
N PRO A 305 -8.97 -27.30 -15.11
CA PRO A 305 -10.28 -27.29 -15.74
C PRO A 305 -11.05 -28.59 -15.45
N GLY A 306 -12.32 -28.45 -15.05
CA GLY A 306 -13.20 -29.56 -14.68
C GLY A 306 -13.02 -30.09 -13.25
N ALA A 307 -11.97 -29.70 -12.51
CA ALA A 307 -11.80 -30.12 -11.11
C ALA A 307 -12.94 -29.60 -10.24
N ARG A 308 -13.42 -30.44 -9.31
CA ARG A 308 -14.53 -30.12 -8.41
C ARG A 308 -14.01 -29.51 -7.13
N TRP A 309 -14.38 -28.26 -6.91
CA TRP A 309 -13.95 -27.46 -5.76
C TRP A 309 -15.10 -27.27 -4.79
N LEU A 310 -15.02 -27.88 -3.62
CA LEU A 310 -15.95 -27.61 -2.53
C LEU A 310 -15.48 -26.37 -1.76
N VAL A 311 -16.24 -25.29 -1.86
CA VAL A 311 -15.96 -24.02 -1.19
C VAL A 311 -16.99 -23.77 -0.10
N HIS A 312 -16.54 -23.78 1.16
CA HIS A 312 -17.41 -23.47 2.28
C HIS A 312 -17.66 -21.97 2.43
N ALA A 313 -18.81 -21.62 3.01
CA ALA A 313 -19.25 -20.25 3.20
C ALA A 313 -19.20 -19.44 1.88
N GLY A 314 -19.78 -19.99 0.81
CA GLY A 314 -19.67 -19.45 -0.56
C GLY A 314 -20.21 -18.02 -0.77
N ALA A 315 -21.00 -17.49 0.16
CA ALA A 315 -21.47 -16.10 0.18
C ALA A 315 -20.68 -15.18 1.14
N GLY A 316 -19.68 -15.73 1.82
CA GLY A 316 -18.75 -15.00 2.67
C GLY A 316 -17.66 -14.30 1.85
N ALA A 317 -16.83 -13.52 2.54
CA ALA A 317 -15.82 -12.67 1.89
C ALA A 317 -14.83 -13.49 1.04
N LEU A 318 -14.23 -14.54 1.62
CA LEU A 318 -13.31 -15.43 0.89
C LEU A 318 -14.05 -16.40 -0.03
N GLY A 319 -15.17 -16.97 0.43
CA GLY A 319 -15.93 -17.95 -0.36
C GLY A 319 -16.43 -17.39 -1.69
N SER A 320 -16.91 -16.14 -1.71
CA SER A 320 -17.37 -15.49 -2.94
C SER A 320 -16.22 -15.25 -3.93
N LEU A 321 -15.03 -14.89 -3.42
CA LEU A 321 -13.81 -14.73 -4.24
C LEU A 321 -13.40 -16.06 -4.87
N LEU A 322 -13.33 -17.12 -4.07
CA LEU A 322 -12.97 -18.46 -4.55
C LEU A 322 -13.98 -18.99 -5.55
N CYS A 323 -15.29 -18.84 -5.29
CA CYS A 323 -16.32 -19.27 -6.23
C CYS A 323 -16.11 -18.64 -7.60
N ARG A 324 -15.87 -17.33 -7.64
CA ARG A 324 -15.73 -16.61 -8.90
C ARG A 324 -14.43 -16.94 -9.62
N TRP A 325 -13.33 -16.83 -8.90
CA TRP A 325 -12.01 -16.96 -9.51
C TRP A 325 -11.73 -18.40 -9.93
N ALA A 326 -12.06 -19.39 -9.11
CA ALA A 326 -11.90 -20.81 -9.48
C ALA A 326 -12.77 -21.17 -10.69
N SER A 327 -14.02 -20.69 -10.75
CA SER A 327 -14.91 -20.94 -11.89
C SER A 327 -14.38 -20.31 -13.18
N ARG A 328 -13.83 -19.09 -13.11
CA ARG A 328 -13.16 -18.43 -14.24
C ARG A 328 -11.93 -19.18 -14.73
N LEU A 329 -11.23 -19.87 -13.83
CA LEU A 329 -10.12 -20.77 -14.15
C LEU A 329 -10.57 -22.16 -14.63
N GLY A 330 -11.88 -22.41 -14.72
CA GLY A 330 -12.47 -23.63 -15.27
C GLY A 330 -12.83 -24.71 -14.25
N ALA A 331 -12.75 -24.44 -12.94
CA ALA A 331 -13.21 -25.37 -11.91
C ALA A 331 -14.74 -25.51 -11.92
N GLN A 332 -15.22 -26.70 -11.53
CA GLN A 332 -16.62 -26.91 -11.15
C GLN A 332 -16.79 -26.61 -9.66
N VAL A 333 -17.20 -25.39 -9.33
CA VAL A 333 -17.36 -24.99 -7.93
C VAL A 333 -18.68 -25.51 -7.35
N ILE A 334 -18.57 -26.21 -6.23
CA ILE A 334 -19.66 -26.61 -5.34
C ILE A 334 -19.55 -25.73 -4.08
N ALA A 335 -20.54 -24.90 -3.80
CA ALA A 335 -20.51 -24.03 -2.63
C ALA A 335 -21.43 -24.53 -1.51
N THR A 336 -21.01 -24.41 -0.24
CA THR A 336 -21.94 -24.56 0.89
C THR A 336 -22.32 -23.21 1.49
N VAL A 337 -23.59 -23.06 1.86
CA VAL A 337 -24.14 -21.85 2.47
C VAL A 337 -25.18 -22.20 3.54
N SER A 338 -25.53 -21.24 4.40
CA SER A 338 -26.50 -21.47 5.48
C SER A 338 -27.94 -21.13 5.12
N THR A 339 -28.20 -20.41 4.02
CA THR A 339 -29.55 -19.96 3.62
C THR A 339 -29.68 -19.85 2.10
N GLU A 340 -30.90 -19.89 1.58
CA GLU A 340 -31.17 -19.71 0.14
C GLU A 340 -30.81 -18.31 -0.37
N ALA A 341 -30.95 -17.28 0.47
CA ALA A 341 -30.49 -15.93 0.13
C ALA A 341 -28.99 -15.88 -0.17
N LYS A 342 -28.18 -16.59 0.63
CA LYS A 342 -26.74 -16.77 0.38
C LYS A 342 -26.48 -17.68 -0.82
N ALA A 343 -27.34 -18.65 -1.10
CA ALA A 343 -27.19 -19.50 -2.27
C ALA A 343 -27.25 -18.70 -3.58
N ARG A 344 -28.15 -17.72 -3.67
CA ARG A 344 -28.22 -16.78 -4.80
C ARG A 344 -26.91 -16.01 -5.00
N ILE A 345 -26.27 -15.56 -3.92
CA ILE A 345 -24.97 -14.88 -3.96
C ILE A 345 -23.89 -15.83 -4.50
N ALA A 346 -23.79 -17.05 -3.95
CA ALA A 346 -22.80 -18.03 -4.41
C ALA A 346 -22.96 -18.39 -5.89
N ARG A 347 -24.20 -18.59 -6.37
CA ARG A 347 -24.50 -18.82 -7.80
C ARG A 347 -24.10 -17.62 -8.68
N ALA A 348 -24.40 -16.39 -8.23
CA ALA A 348 -23.99 -15.18 -8.96
C ALA A 348 -22.47 -15.03 -9.05
N HIS A 349 -21.73 -15.58 -8.09
CA HIS A 349 -20.28 -15.70 -8.11
C HIS A 349 -19.78 -16.97 -8.82
N GLY A 350 -20.59 -17.67 -9.59
CA GLY A 350 -20.14 -18.76 -10.47
C GLY A 350 -20.15 -20.15 -9.85
N ALA A 351 -20.63 -20.33 -8.61
CA ALA A 351 -20.83 -21.67 -8.08
C ALA A 351 -21.81 -22.46 -8.95
N ALA A 352 -21.33 -23.54 -9.57
CA ALA A 352 -22.10 -24.40 -10.46
C ALA A 352 -23.18 -25.17 -9.68
N GLN A 353 -22.85 -25.59 -8.46
CA GLN A 353 -23.77 -26.23 -7.52
C GLN A 353 -23.70 -25.53 -6.17
N VAL A 354 -24.84 -25.44 -5.48
CA VAL A 354 -24.90 -24.85 -4.15
C VAL A 354 -25.73 -25.72 -3.22
N ILE A 355 -25.15 -26.06 -2.07
CA ILE A 355 -25.77 -26.86 -1.02
C ILE A 355 -26.11 -25.93 0.15
N VAL A 356 -27.39 -25.81 0.47
CA VAL A 356 -27.87 -25.08 1.65
C VAL A 356 -27.87 -26.02 2.83
N THR A 357 -26.94 -25.81 3.77
CA THR A 357 -26.66 -26.71 4.90
C THR A 357 -26.32 -25.91 6.16
N PRO A 358 -27.33 -25.51 6.96
CA PRO A 358 -27.10 -24.79 8.21
C PRO A 358 -26.48 -25.68 9.31
N ASP A 359 -26.59 -27.00 9.17
CA ASP A 359 -26.15 -28.05 10.09
C ASP A 359 -24.89 -28.80 9.61
N TYR A 360 -24.27 -28.33 8.52
CA TYR A 360 -23.04 -28.86 7.91
C TYR A 360 -23.16 -30.27 7.32
N ARG A 361 -24.37 -30.76 7.05
CA ARG A 361 -24.62 -31.99 6.29
C ARG A 361 -24.52 -31.73 4.79
N PHE A 362 -23.42 -32.15 4.15
CA PHE A 362 -23.17 -31.93 2.71
C PHE A 362 -22.49 -33.09 2.00
N ALA A 363 -21.89 -34.04 2.73
CA ALA A 363 -21.04 -35.08 2.13
C ALA A 363 -21.78 -35.91 1.08
N ASP A 364 -22.98 -36.39 1.37
CA ASP A 364 -23.77 -37.21 0.44
C ASP A 364 -24.08 -36.46 -0.87
N ALA A 365 -24.45 -35.19 -0.76
CA ALA A 365 -24.73 -34.34 -1.92
C ALA A 365 -23.47 -34.09 -2.76
N VAL A 366 -22.31 -33.93 -2.12
CA VAL A 366 -21.02 -33.80 -2.83
C VAL A 366 -20.59 -35.12 -3.47
N GLN A 367 -20.81 -36.25 -2.78
CA GLN A 367 -20.51 -37.59 -3.31
C GLN A 367 -21.40 -37.97 -4.50
N ALA A 368 -22.66 -37.52 -4.54
CA ALA A 368 -23.52 -37.67 -5.71
C ALA A 368 -22.97 -36.96 -6.96
N LEU A 369 -22.10 -35.97 -6.78
CA LEU A 369 -21.34 -35.28 -7.85
C LEU A 369 -19.93 -35.90 -8.06
N GLY A 370 -19.68 -37.06 -7.44
CA GLY A 370 -18.46 -37.86 -7.48
C GLY A 370 -17.36 -37.44 -6.49
N GLY A 371 -17.68 -36.61 -5.49
CA GLY A 371 -16.72 -36.14 -4.49
C GLY A 371 -15.97 -34.87 -4.88
N ALA A 372 -15.34 -34.23 -3.88
CA ALA A 372 -14.54 -33.02 -4.08
C ALA A 372 -13.06 -33.35 -4.29
N ASP A 373 -12.48 -32.83 -5.39
CA ASP A 373 -11.05 -32.95 -5.67
C ASP A 373 -10.25 -32.01 -4.75
N VAL A 374 -10.83 -30.84 -4.43
CA VAL A 374 -10.29 -29.88 -3.47
C VAL A 374 -11.41 -29.37 -2.57
N ILE A 375 -11.17 -29.34 -1.26
CA ILE A 375 -12.05 -28.71 -0.26
C ILE A 375 -11.33 -27.51 0.35
N VAL A 376 -11.97 -26.34 0.33
CA VAL A 376 -11.50 -25.15 1.05
C VAL A 376 -12.43 -24.88 2.24
N ASP A 377 -11.90 -25.13 3.44
CA ASP A 377 -12.64 -25.17 4.69
C ASP A 377 -12.26 -24.05 5.67
N GLY A 378 -13.26 -23.26 6.06
CA GLY A 378 -13.17 -22.28 7.14
C GLY A 378 -14.10 -22.59 8.33
N LEU A 379 -14.82 -23.70 8.30
CA LEU A 379 -15.85 -24.07 9.27
C LEU A 379 -15.23 -24.67 10.54
N GLY A 380 -14.30 -25.62 10.40
CA GLY A 380 -13.64 -26.27 11.54
C GLY A 380 -14.42 -27.46 12.10
N ARG A 381 -14.41 -27.61 13.44
CA ARG A 381 -14.83 -28.84 14.15
C ARG A 381 -16.13 -29.48 13.66
N ALA A 382 -17.17 -28.69 13.46
CA ALA A 382 -18.51 -29.20 13.17
C ALA A 382 -18.62 -29.83 11.78
N ALA A 383 -17.73 -29.46 10.85
CA ALA A 383 -17.72 -29.96 9.47
C ALA A 383 -16.63 -31.03 9.22
N GLN A 384 -15.80 -31.36 10.19
CA GLN A 384 -14.62 -32.22 10.01
C GLN A 384 -14.95 -33.60 9.42
N ALA A 385 -15.93 -34.30 9.98
CA ALA A 385 -16.32 -35.63 9.50
C ALA A 385 -16.92 -35.55 8.08
N GLU A 386 -17.73 -34.52 7.81
CA GLU A 386 -18.35 -34.28 6.52
C GLU A 386 -17.32 -33.92 5.45
N ASN A 387 -16.28 -33.16 5.79
CA ASN A 387 -15.18 -32.87 4.88
C ASN A 387 -14.44 -34.14 4.44
N LEU A 388 -14.05 -34.99 5.39
CA LEU A 388 -13.41 -36.28 5.07
C LEU A 388 -14.31 -37.16 4.20
N ALA A 389 -15.61 -37.21 4.53
CA ALA A 389 -16.60 -37.96 3.76
C ALA A 389 -16.86 -37.37 2.37
N ALA A 390 -16.76 -36.05 2.17
CA ALA A 390 -17.01 -35.36 0.91
C ALA A 390 -15.85 -35.47 -0.11
N LEU A 391 -14.63 -35.79 0.33
CA LEU A 391 -13.47 -35.90 -0.57
C LEU A 391 -13.67 -36.96 -1.66
N ALA A 392 -13.20 -36.68 -2.87
CA ALA A 392 -12.96 -37.68 -3.90
C ALA A 392 -11.70 -38.51 -3.58
N PRO A 393 -11.49 -39.68 -4.22
CA PRO A 393 -10.18 -40.33 -4.23
C PRO A 393 -9.08 -39.36 -4.67
N CYS A 394 -7.95 -39.38 -3.96
CA CYS A 394 -6.83 -38.46 -4.09
C CYS A 394 -7.18 -36.97 -3.85
N GLY A 395 -8.31 -36.69 -3.21
CA GLY A 395 -8.74 -35.32 -2.91
C GLY A 395 -7.86 -34.62 -1.86
N HIS A 396 -7.85 -33.29 -1.92
CA HIS A 396 -7.12 -32.44 -0.99
C HIS A 396 -8.06 -31.64 -0.08
N TRP A 397 -7.94 -31.80 1.24
CA TRP A 397 -8.64 -30.96 2.21
C TRP A 397 -7.72 -29.86 2.75
N ILE A 398 -8.09 -28.62 2.47
CA ILE A 398 -7.40 -27.41 2.90
C ILE A 398 -8.22 -26.74 4.02
N SER A 399 -7.71 -26.79 5.24
CA SER A 399 -8.32 -26.14 6.40
C SER A 399 -7.68 -24.77 6.67
N LEU A 400 -8.40 -23.68 6.42
CA LEU A 400 -7.95 -22.30 6.65
C LEU A 400 -8.44 -21.70 7.97
N GLY A 401 -9.55 -22.20 8.51
CA GLY A 401 -10.25 -21.56 9.59
C GLY A 401 -10.98 -22.54 10.50
N GLN A 402 -11.54 -21.99 11.57
CA GLN A 402 -12.17 -22.75 12.63
C GLN A 402 -13.37 -22.00 13.21
N ALA A 403 -14.26 -21.52 12.33
CA ALA A 403 -15.41 -20.68 12.72
C ALA A 403 -16.34 -21.36 13.75
N SER A 404 -16.49 -22.68 13.72
CA SER A 404 -17.25 -23.50 14.68
C SER A 404 -16.40 -24.05 15.83
N GLY A 405 -15.15 -23.61 15.96
CA GLY A 405 -14.18 -24.12 16.93
C GLY A 405 -13.08 -24.98 16.30
N PRO A 406 -11.98 -25.21 17.05
CA PRO A 406 -10.77 -25.85 16.55
C PRO A 406 -11.02 -27.29 16.14
N LEU A 407 -10.43 -27.72 15.02
CA LEU A 407 -10.46 -29.11 14.56
C LEU A 407 -10.06 -30.09 15.67
N ALA A 408 -10.68 -31.26 15.68
CA ALA A 408 -10.12 -32.41 16.39
C ALA A 408 -8.88 -32.91 15.64
N PRO A 409 -7.95 -33.62 16.31
CA PRO A 409 -6.83 -34.27 15.64
C PRO A 409 -7.30 -35.07 14.40
N VAL A 410 -6.59 -34.91 13.30
CA VAL A 410 -6.83 -35.68 12.07
C VAL A 410 -5.84 -36.83 12.08
N GLU A 411 -6.32 -38.03 12.41
CA GLU A 411 -5.49 -39.22 12.40
C GLU A 411 -5.07 -39.55 10.95
N PRO A 412 -3.79 -39.89 10.69
CA PRO A 412 -3.32 -40.21 9.34
C PRO A 412 -4.15 -41.29 8.65
N ASP A 413 -4.62 -42.30 9.39
CA ASP A 413 -5.44 -43.40 8.87
C ASP A 413 -6.77 -42.92 8.28
N ALA A 414 -7.30 -41.79 8.75
CA ALA A 414 -8.51 -41.19 8.19
C ALA A 414 -8.33 -40.73 6.74
N LEU A 415 -7.09 -40.52 6.29
CA LEU A 415 -6.76 -40.12 4.92
C LEU A 415 -6.51 -41.32 3.99
N VAL A 416 -6.18 -42.50 4.55
CA VAL A 416 -5.78 -43.70 3.78
C VAL A 416 -6.90 -44.19 2.86
N ALA A 417 -8.15 -44.21 3.34
CA ALA A 417 -9.29 -44.76 2.62
C ALA A 417 -9.52 -44.11 1.23
N LYS A 418 -9.07 -42.87 1.05
CA LYS A 418 -9.18 -42.13 -0.22
C LYS A 418 -7.83 -41.68 -0.76
N SER A 419 -6.71 -42.14 -0.19
CA SER A 419 -5.36 -41.60 -0.50
C SER A 419 -5.33 -40.06 -0.48
N ALA A 420 -6.05 -39.48 0.48
CA ALA A 420 -6.29 -38.04 0.56
C ALA A 420 -5.09 -37.29 1.13
N THR A 421 -5.05 -35.98 0.91
CA THR A 421 -4.05 -35.09 1.50
C THR A 421 -4.73 -34.01 2.34
N PHE A 422 -4.07 -33.57 3.41
CA PHE A 422 -4.56 -32.52 4.30
C PHE A 422 -3.53 -31.39 4.41
N SER A 423 -3.97 -30.14 4.35
CA SER A 423 -3.12 -28.97 4.60
C SER A 423 -3.81 -27.95 5.50
N ARG A 424 -2.99 -27.22 6.27
CA ARG A 424 -3.44 -26.12 7.14
C ARG A 424 -2.59 -24.87 6.90
N PRO A 425 -2.70 -24.24 5.72
CA PRO A 425 -1.82 -23.13 5.34
C PRO A 425 -2.21 -21.84 6.07
N VAL A 426 -1.24 -20.94 6.21
CA VAL A 426 -1.43 -19.57 6.72
C VAL A 426 -0.89 -18.61 5.67
N VAL A 427 -1.69 -17.61 5.27
CA VAL A 427 -1.34 -16.69 4.17
C VAL A 427 0.04 -16.04 4.35
N PHE A 428 0.44 -15.73 5.60
CA PHE A 428 1.72 -15.11 5.90
C PHE A 428 2.94 -15.92 5.44
N ALA A 429 2.84 -17.26 5.40
CA ALA A 429 3.92 -18.10 4.86
C ALA A 429 4.06 -17.97 3.33
N TYR A 430 2.96 -17.66 2.64
CA TYR A 430 2.91 -17.52 1.18
C TYR A 430 3.20 -16.10 0.70
N VAL A 431 3.32 -15.15 1.62
CA VAL A 431 3.71 -13.75 1.37
C VAL A 431 4.91 -13.32 2.21
N ALA A 432 5.67 -14.27 2.79
CA ALA A 432 6.78 -13.98 3.70
C ALA A 432 7.93 -13.18 3.07
N ASP A 433 7.98 -13.10 1.75
CA ASP A 433 8.93 -12.31 0.97
C ASP A 433 8.22 -11.09 0.34
N PRO A 434 8.72 -9.86 0.53
CA PRO A 434 8.19 -8.63 -0.07
C PRO A 434 7.95 -8.70 -1.58
N ALA A 435 8.87 -9.31 -2.34
CA ALA A 435 8.73 -9.41 -3.80
C ALA A 435 7.57 -10.35 -4.17
N THR A 436 7.38 -11.43 -3.41
CA THR A 436 6.25 -12.34 -3.54
C THR A 436 4.94 -11.68 -3.17
N LEU A 437 4.87 -10.92 -2.07
CA LEU A 437 3.70 -10.12 -1.71
C LEU A 437 3.31 -9.17 -2.85
N ALA A 438 4.27 -8.39 -3.36
CA ALA A 438 4.03 -7.44 -4.44
C ALA A 438 3.54 -8.13 -5.73
N ARG A 439 4.16 -9.25 -6.12
CA ARG A 439 3.77 -10.02 -7.30
C ARG A 439 2.34 -10.57 -7.20
N ARG A 440 1.97 -11.13 -6.05
CA ARG A 440 0.61 -11.65 -5.83
C ARG A 440 -0.43 -10.53 -5.74
N ALA A 441 -0.10 -9.41 -5.11
CA ALA A 441 -0.97 -8.24 -5.08
C ALA A 441 -1.22 -7.72 -6.50
N ALA A 442 -0.18 -7.64 -7.34
CA ALA A 442 -0.34 -7.26 -8.74
C ALA A 442 -1.27 -8.20 -9.52
N ARG A 443 -1.18 -9.52 -9.29
CA ARG A 443 -2.13 -10.50 -9.86
C ARG A 443 -3.56 -10.31 -9.36
N LEU A 444 -3.74 -10.05 -8.06
CA LEU A 444 -5.05 -9.76 -7.49
C LEU A 444 -5.66 -8.50 -8.14
N TRP A 445 -4.88 -7.44 -8.32
CA TRP A 445 -5.33 -6.22 -8.98
C TRP A 445 -5.66 -6.45 -10.46
N ALA A 446 -4.88 -7.25 -11.17
CA ALA A 446 -5.19 -7.65 -12.54
C ALA A 446 -6.50 -8.44 -12.62
N ALA A 447 -6.70 -9.40 -11.70
CA ALA A 447 -7.94 -10.18 -11.60
C ALA A 447 -9.16 -9.31 -11.25
N LEU A 448 -8.96 -8.23 -10.46
CA LEU A 448 -10.01 -7.26 -10.20
C LEU A 448 -10.35 -6.45 -11.47
N ALA A 449 -9.32 -6.05 -12.23
CA ALA A 449 -9.48 -5.25 -13.44
C ALA A 449 -10.14 -6.03 -14.60
N ASP A 450 -9.81 -7.31 -14.78
CA ASP A 450 -10.44 -8.17 -15.81
C ASP A 450 -11.79 -8.78 -15.36
N GLY A 451 -12.18 -8.53 -14.12
CA GLY A 451 -13.42 -9.00 -13.53
C GLY A 451 -13.41 -10.47 -13.13
N SER A 452 -12.27 -11.17 -13.11
CA SER A 452 -12.14 -12.50 -12.51
C SER A 452 -12.40 -12.47 -11.00
N VAL A 453 -12.07 -11.35 -10.37
CA VAL A 453 -12.46 -10.97 -9.01
C VAL A 453 -13.40 -9.76 -9.10
N GLN A 454 -14.40 -9.70 -8.23
CA GLN A 454 -15.28 -8.52 -8.10
C GLN A 454 -15.02 -7.81 -6.78
N PRO A 455 -15.18 -6.47 -6.73
CA PRO A 455 -15.22 -5.74 -5.47
C PRO A 455 -16.30 -6.34 -4.56
N PRO A 456 -16.00 -6.60 -3.28
CA PRO A 456 -17.00 -7.11 -2.36
C PRO A 456 -18.00 -6.00 -2.00
N THR A 457 -19.21 -6.38 -1.61
CA THR A 457 -20.07 -5.43 -0.87
C THR A 457 -19.41 -5.13 0.48
N ILE A 458 -19.28 -3.84 0.81
CA ILE A 458 -18.58 -3.36 2.01
C ILE A 458 -19.59 -2.75 2.98
N GLU A 459 -19.67 -3.32 4.18
CA GLU A 459 -20.35 -2.72 5.32
C GLU A 459 -19.30 -2.04 6.22
N ARG A 460 -19.58 -0.78 6.59
CA ARG A 460 -18.61 0.13 7.22
C ARG A 460 -18.95 0.32 8.70
N PHE A 461 -17.92 0.31 9.53
CA PHE A 461 -17.99 0.70 10.93
C PHE A 461 -16.93 1.76 11.20
N THR A 462 -17.15 2.65 12.17
CA THR A 462 -16.05 3.50 12.65
C THR A 462 -15.04 2.65 13.42
N LEU A 463 -13.79 3.11 13.53
CA LEU A 463 -12.77 2.44 14.35
C LEU A 463 -13.22 2.32 15.82
N ALA A 464 -13.94 3.31 16.33
CA ALA A 464 -14.55 3.29 17.66
C ALA A 464 -15.60 2.18 17.84
N ALA A 465 -16.23 1.74 16.75
CA ALA A 465 -17.23 0.67 16.74
C ALA A 465 -16.63 -0.72 16.42
N ALA A 466 -15.31 -0.90 16.58
CA ALA A 466 -14.64 -2.19 16.30
C ALA A 466 -15.28 -3.39 17.04
N ALA A 467 -15.72 -3.20 18.29
CA ALA A 467 -16.45 -4.22 19.05
C ALA A 467 -17.76 -4.64 18.34
N GLN A 468 -18.55 -3.68 17.86
CA GLN A 468 -19.79 -3.95 17.13
C GLN A 468 -19.50 -4.62 15.78
N ALA A 469 -18.46 -4.17 15.07
CA ALA A 469 -18.03 -4.77 13.81
C ALA A 469 -17.62 -6.24 14.00
N HIS A 470 -16.94 -6.56 15.11
CA HIS A 470 -16.61 -7.93 15.48
C HIS A 470 -17.85 -8.78 15.77
N LEU A 471 -18.79 -8.29 16.58
CA LEU A 471 -20.07 -8.99 16.82
C LEU A 471 -20.82 -9.23 15.51
N ARG A 472 -20.81 -8.24 14.62
CA ARG A 472 -21.40 -8.32 13.28
C ARG A 472 -20.71 -9.37 12.40
N LEU A 473 -19.40 -9.51 12.50
CA LEU A 473 -18.65 -10.57 11.83
C LEU A 473 -19.01 -11.96 12.37
N GLU A 474 -19.19 -12.07 13.69
CA GLU A 474 -19.46 -13.32 14.40
C GLU A 474 -20.89 -13.83 14.25
N SER A 475 -21.89 -12.95 14.00
CA SER A 475 -23.30 -13.37 13.85
C SER A 475 -23.58 -14.25 12.64
N ARG A 476 -22.68 -14.23 11.64
CA ARG A 476 -22.80 -14.96 10.37
C ARG A 476 -24.04 -14.60 9.55
N GLU A 477 -24.80 -13.57 9.88
CA GLU A 477 -26.02 -13.18 9.13
C GLU A 477 -25.69 -12.44 7.83
N ARG A 478 -24.49 -11.86 7.75
CA ARG A 478 -24.07 -11.02 6.63
C ARG A 478 -23.50 -11.80 5.43
N SER A 479 -23.35 -11.07 4.32
CA SER A 479 -22.51 -11.40 3.16
C SER A 479 -21.45 -10.30 2.97
N GLY A 480 -20.49 -10.47 2.06
CA GLY A 480 -19.53 -9.41 1.71
C GLY A 480 -18.33 -9.25 2.66
N ALA A 481 -17.80 -8.03 2.80
CA ALA A 481 -16.67 -7.68 3.65
C ALA A 481 -17.04 -6.58 4.66
N LEU A 482 -16.24 -6.46 5.72
CA LEU A 482 -16.35 -5.40 6.72
C LEU A 482 -15.06 -4.60 6.75
N VAL A 483 -15.20 -3.28 6.87
CA VAL A 483 -14.06 -2.37 7.06
C VAL A 483 -14.32 -1.45 8.24
N LEU A 484 -13.24 -1.06 8.92
CA LEU A 484 -13.24 0.03 9.89
C LEU A 484 -12.74 1.30 9.24
N ILE A 485 -13.43 2.41 9.48
CA ILE A 485 -13.08 3.75 9.04
C ILE A 485 -12.49 4.50 10.26
N PRO A 486 -11.21 4.90 10.21
CA PRO A 486 -10.49 5.49 11.35
C PRO A 486 -11.02 6.83 11.87
#